data_AF-W5U1Z6-F1
#
_entry.id   AF-W5U1Z6-F1
#
_cell.length_a   1.000
_cell.length_b   1.000
_cell.length_c   1.000
_cell.angle_alpha   90.00
_cell.angle_beta   90.00
_cell.angle_gamma   90.00
#
_symmetry.space_group_name_H-M   'P 1'
#
loop_
_entity.id
_entity.type
_entity.pdbx_description
1 polymer ?
#
loop_
_entity_poly.entity_id
_entity_poly.type
_entity_poly.pdbx_seq_one_letter_code
_entity_poly.pdbx_strand_id
1 'polypeptide(L)'
;ETGQVLLVNFKDIKNLKVTAIEAERFLHDGGFDKTGRYFLVAANARHRIAIVDTKEDKLVGVIDSGGQTPHPGRGANLLHPKYGPVWATSHLGNETISYIGTDPEKNKQHAWKVVQKVDGQGGGSLFIKTHP
;
A
#
# COMPACT_ATOMS: atom_id res chain seq x y z
N GLU A 1 -3.81 -5.59 16.78
CA GLU A 1 -2.51 -5.43 16.08
C GLU A 1 -1.74 -4.22 16.63
N THR A 2 -0.43 -4.36 16.88
CA THR A 2 0.45 -3.29 17.44
C THR A 2 0.79 -2.19 16.43
N GLY A 3 0.53 -2.43 15.13
CA GLY A 3 0.83 -1.47 14.06
C GLY A 3 2.29 -1.46 13.62
N GLN A 4 2.96 -2.61 13.71
CA GLN A 4 4.34 -2.78 13.28
C GLN A 4 4.45 -3.65 12.03
N VAL A 5 5.31 -3.26 11.09
CA VAL A 5 5.76 -4.12 9.99
C VAL A 5 7.10 -4.71 10.38
N LEU A 6 7.22 -6.04 10.32
CA LEU A 6 8.46 -6.74 10.65
C LEU A 6 9.18 -7.16 9.39
N LEU A 7 10.38 -6.63 9.17
CA LEU A 7 11.29 -7.13 8.14
C LEU A 7 12.22 -8.15 8.80
N VAL A 8 11.98 -9.43 8.49
CA VAL A 8 12.66 -10.56 9.12
C VAL A 8 13.72 -11.10 8.16
N ASN A 9 14.99 -10.98 8.54
CA ASN A 9 16.09 -11.52 7.76
C ASN A 9 16.33 -12.99 8.14
N PHE A 10 15.90 -13.88 7.25
CA PHE A 10 15.98 -15.33 7.42
C PHE A 10 17.29 -15.96 6.91
N LYS A 11 18.32 -15.17 6.58
CA LYS A 11 19.64 -15.72 6.17
C LYS A 11 20.32 -16.54 7.27
N ASP A 12 20.07 -16.17 8.52
CA ASP A 12 20.52 -16.91 9.71
C ASP A 12 19.36 -16.99 10.71
N ILE A 13 18.69 -18.13 10.73
CA ILE A 13 17.55 -18.37 11.63
C ILE A 13 17.96 -18.62 13.09
N LYS A 14 19.25 -18.85 13.37
CA LYS A 14 19.77 -19.00 14.73
C LYS A 14 20.08 -17.64 15.36
N ASN A 15 20.58 -16.70 14.54
CA ASN A 15 20.89 -15.32 14.94
C ASN A 15 20.00 -14.31 14.20
N LEU A 16 18.69 -14.46 14.40
CA LEU A 16 17.68 -13.75 13.63
C LEU A 16 17.82 -12.22 13.77
N LYS A 17 17.91 -11.54 12.62
CA LYS A 17 17.85 -10.08 12.56
C LYS A 17 16.45 -9.64 12.16
N VAL A 18 15.84 -8.77 12.96
CA VAL A 18 14.49 -8.25 12.71
C VAL A 18 14.53 -6.73 12.81
N THR A 19 14.01 -6.06 11.79
CA THR A 19 13.71 -4.62 11.84
C THR A 19 12.22 -4.46 12.11
N ALA A 20 11.88 -3.90 13.27
CA ALA A 20 10.50 -3.57 13.62
C ALA A 20 10.21 -2.11 13.23
N ILE A 21 9.37 -1.92 12.22
CA ILE A 21 9.01 -0.60 11.70
C ILE A 21 7.67 -0.21 12.29
N GLU A 22 7.64 0.88 13.06
CA GLU A 22 6.40 1.51 13.48
C GLU A 22 5.69 2.10 12.25
N ALA A 23 4.43 1.71 12.04
CA ALA A 23 3.63 2.16 10.90
C ALA A 23 2.32 2.79 11.39
N GLU A 24 1.24 2.01 11.42
CA GLU A 24 -0.08 2.46 11.86
C GLU A 24 -0.84 1.26 12.43
N ARG A 25 -1.72 1.48 13.41
CA ARG A 25 -2.49 0.38 14.02
C ARG A 25 -3.48 -0.23 13.03
N PHE A 26 -3.84 -1.49 13.26
CA PHE A 26 -4.79 -2.25 12.42
C PHE A 26 -4.29 -2.51 10.99
N LEU A 27 -2.98 -2.80 10.86
CA LEU A 27 -2.44 -3.37 9.64
C LEU A 27 -3.13 -4.70 9.32
N HIS A 28 -3.47 -4.91 8.05
CA HIS A 28 -4.22 -6.08 7.62
C HIS A 28 -3.58 -6.73 6.39
N ASP A 29 -3.87 -6.21 5.19
CA ASP A 29 -3.44 -6.74 3.90
C ASP A 29 -2.78 -5.68 3.03
N GLY A 30 -2.00 -6.12 2.05
CA GLY A 30 -1.15 -5.25 1.25
C GLY A 30 -0.35 -6.00 0.19
N GLY A 31 0.38 -5.25 -0.63
CA GLY A 31 1.22 -5.82 -1.66
C GLY A 31 2.33 -4.89 -2.10
N PHE A 32 3.23 -5.44 -2.89
CA PHE A 32 4.32 -4.68 -3.45
C PHE A 32 3.85 -3.82 -4.63
N ASP A 33 4.48 -2.66 -4.78
CA ASP A 33 4.44 -1.91 -6.01
C ASP A 33 5.00 -2.73 -7.19
N LYS A 34 4.82 -2.25 -8.42
CA LYS A 34 5.26 -2.99 -9.63
C LYS A 34 6.76 -3.33 -9.65
N THR A 35 7.59 -2.59 -8.92
CA THR A 35 9.05 -2.81 -8.88
C THR A 35 9.45 -3.87 -7.86
N GLY A 36 8.54 -4.29 -6.97
CA GLY A 36 8.85 -5.20 -5.88
C GLY A 36 9.59 -4.57 -4.70
N ARG A 37 9.78 -3.24 -4.69
CA ARG A 37 10.59 -2.53 -3.68
C ARG A 37 9.77 -1.96 -2.55
N TYR A 38 8.62 -1.39 -2.85
CA TYR A 38 7.81 -0.71 -1.85
C TYR A 38 6.63 -1.58 -1.47
N PHE A 39 6.47 -1.84 -0.18
CA PHE A 39 5.34 -2.58 0.36
C PHE A 39 4.26 -1.60 0.83
N LEU A 40 3.09 -1.64 0.19
CA LEU A 40 1.92 -0.85 0.55
C LEU A 40 0.95 -1.73 1.33
N VAL A 41 0.58 -1.31 2.53
CA VAL A 41 -0.26 -2.11 3.44
C VAL A 41 -1.37 -1.25 4.05
N ALA A 42 -2.59 -1.79 4.06
CA ALA A 42 -3.75 -1.13 4.61
C ALA A 42 -3.74 -1.20 6.15
N ALA A 43 -3.80 -0.02 6.77
CA ALA A 43 -4.25 0.17 8.14
C ALA A 43 -5.77 0.39 8.12
N ASN A 44 -6.52 -0.68 7.89
CA ASN A 44 -7.87 -0.61 7.33
C ASN A 44 -8.86 0.17 8.23
N ALA A 45 -8.90 -0.13 9.53
CA ALA A 45 -9.75 0.53 10.51
C ALA A 45 -9.36 2.00 10.77
N ARG A 46 -8.21 2.44 10.25
CA ARG A 46 -7.74 3.83 10.26
C ARG A 46 -7.88 4.53 8.91
N HIS A 47 -8.39 3.84 7.90
CA HIS A 47 -8.60 4.38 6.55
C HIS A 47 -7.30 4.89 5.91
N ARG A 48 -6.20 4.19 6.19
CA ARG A 48 -4.83 4.60 5.82
C ARG A 48 -4.07 3.49 5.11
N ILE A 49 -3.06 3.91 4.37
CA ILE A 49 -2.06 3.04 3.74
C ILE A 49 -0.69 3.42 4.28
N ALA A 50 0.00 2.45 4.89
CA ALA A 50 1.41 2.57 5.24
C ALA A 50 2.28 2.08 4.08
N ILE A 51 3.40 2.75 3.86
CA ILE A 51 4.32 2.48 2.75
C ILE A 51 5.71 2.23 3.34
N VAL A 52 6.28 1.06 3.06
CA VAL A 52 7.61 0.64 3.53
C VAL A 52 8.55 0.46 2.35
N ASP A 53 9.74 1.05 2.42
CA ASP A 53 10.83 0.77 1.48
C ASP A 53 11.60 -0.45 2.00
N THR A 54 11.47 -1.58 1.33
CA THR A 54 12.10 -2.85 1.77
C THR A 54 13.58 -2.92 1.39
N LYS A 55 14.08 -1.98 0.58
CA LYS A 55 15.52 -1.87 0.31
C LYS A 55 16.24 -1.12 1.42
N GLU A 56 15.59 -0.11 1.98
CA GLU A 56 16.15 0.78 3.00
C GLU A 56 15.65 0.46 4.42
N ASP A 57 14.88 -0.63 4.57
CA ASP A 57 14.30 -1.12 5.82
C ASP A 57 13.57 -0.04 6.65
N LYS A 58 12.82 0.85 5.99
CA LYS A 58 12.20 2.01 6.65
C LYS A 58 10.79 2.35 6.19
N LEU A 59 10.03 2.99 7.07
CA LEU A 59 8.77 3.62 6.72
C LEU A 59 9.04 4.81 5.79
N VAL A 60 8.36 4.84 4.64
CA VAL A 60 8.31 5.99 3.75
C VAL A 60 7.29 7.01 4.25
N GLY A 61 6.11 6.52 4.65
CA GLY A 61 5.05 7.33 5.23
C GLY A 61 3.75 6.57 5.40
N VAL A 62 2.77 7.24 6.00
CA VAL A 62 1.39 6.77 6.14
C VAL A 62 0.49 7.84 5.54
N ILE A 63 -0.41 7.43 4.64
CA ILE A 63 -1.31 8.34 3.94
C ILE A 63 -2.76 7.92 4.09
N ASP A 64 -3.69 8.88 4.08
CA ASP A 64 -5.11 8.56 4.02
C ASP A 64 -5.45 7.91 2.67
N SER A 65 -6.22 6.82 2.71
CA SER A 65 -6.55 6.07 1.51
C SER A 65 -7.56 6.80 0.63
N GLY A 66 -8.26 7.80 1.16
CA GLY A 66 -9.25 8.59 0.43
C GLY A 66 -10.65 7.97 0.34
N GLY A 67 -10.86 6.80 0.96
CA GLY A 67 -12.13 6.11 1.14
C GLY A 67 -12.21 5.44 2.54
N GLN A 68 -13.23 4.62 2.80
CA GLN A 68 -13.44 4.00 4.12
C GLN A 68 -13.05 2.53 4.12
N THR A 69 -12.18 2.14 5.05
CA THR A 69 -11.74 0.74 5.26
C THR A 69 -11.14 0.14 3.99
N PRO A 70 -9.94 0.60 3.56
CA PRO A 70 -9.27 0.05 2.39
C PRO A 70 -9.03 -1.46 2.57
N HIS A 71 -9.34 -2.24 1.55
CA HIS A 71 -9.19 -3.70 1.54
C HIS A 71 -8.63 -4.16 0.19
N PRO A 72 -7.31 -4.04 -0.02
CA PRO A 72 -6.69 -4.26 -1.33
C PRO A 72 -6.54 -5.73 -1.74
N GLY A 73 -6.56 -6.67 -0.80
CA GLY A 73 -5.85 -7.94 -0.96
C GLY A 73 -4.35 -7.66 -1.15
N ARG A 74 -3.83 -7.94 -2.35
CA ARG A 74 -2.46 -7.52 -2.75
C ARG A 74 -2.42 -6.20 -3.52
N GLY A 75 -3.59 -5.63 -3.79
CA GLY A 75 -3.79 -4.49 -4.68
C GLY A 75 -3.54 -4.81 -6.15
N ALA A 76 -3.60 -3.75 -6.96
CA ALA A 76 -3.44 -3.82 -8.40
C ALA A 76 -2.42 -2.75 -8.87
N ASN A 77 -1.37 -3.18 -9.57
CA ASN A 77 -0.36 -2.29 -10.14
C ASN A 77 -0.70 -1.94 -11.59
N LEU A 78 -0.73 -0.66 -11.95
CA LEU A 78 -1.04 -0.19 -13.30
C LEU A 78 -0.05 0.89 -13.75
N LEU A 79 0.09 1.06 -15.07
CA LEU A 79 0.69 2.26 -15.63
C LEU A 79 -0.42 3.25 -15.97
N HIS A 80 -0.62 4.26 -15.13
CA HIS A 80 -1.63 5.29 -15.35
C HIS A 80 -1.16 6.25 -16.46
N PRO A 81 -1.98 6.56 -17.48
CA PRO A 81 -1.56 7.36 -18.63
C PRO A 81 -1.08 8.78 -18.25
N LYS A 82 -1.62 9.33 -17.15
CA LYS A 82 -1.28 10.67 -16.66
C LYS A 82 -0.28 10.69 -15.50
N TYR A 83 -0.29 9.67 -14.65
CA TYR A 83 0.40 9.70 -13.35
C TYR A 83 1.58 8.73 -13.25
N GLY A 84 1.83 7.96 -14.32
CA GLY A 84 2.86 6.93 -14.32
C GLY A 84 2.46 5.71 -13.47
N PRO A 85 3.44 4.99 -12.89
CA PRO A 85 3.16 3.83 -12.05
C PRO A 85 2.27 4.14 -10.85
N VAL A 86 1.19 3.38 -10.70
CA VAL A 86 0.27 3.45 -9.57
C VAL A 86 -0.03 2.07 -9.00
N TRP A 87 -0.31 2.01 -7.71
CA TRP A 87 -0.90 0.89 -7.01
C TRP A 87 -2.31 1.27 -6.56
N ALA A 88 -3.28 0.39 -6.73
CA ALA A 88 -4.68 0.66 -6.46
C ALA A 88 -5.26 -0.23 -5.35
N THR A 89 -6.17 0.36 -4.57
CA THR A 89 -7.00 -0.33 -3.56
C THR A 89 -8.46 0.04 -3.75
N SER A 90 -9.35 -0.93 -3.57
CA SER A 90 -10.77 -0.69 -3.31
C SER A 90 -11.02 -0.56 -1.80
N HIS A 91 -12.26 -0.27 -1.44
CA HIS A 91 -12.69 0.00 -0.07
C HIS A 91 -13.88 -0.88 0.30
N LEU A 92 -13.85 -1.39 1.54
CA LEU A 92 -14.95 -2.16 2.10
C LEU A 92 -16.08 -1.23 2.55
N GLY A 93 -15.74 -0.07 3.13
CA GLY A 93 -16.70 0.84 3.75
C GLY A 93 -17.45 1.74 2.76
N ASN A 94 -16.96 1.89 1.53
CA ASN A 94 -17.61 2.65 0.46
C ASN A 94 -17.11 2.24 -0.93
N GLU A 95 -17.70 2.81 -1.96
CA GLU A 95 -17.47 2.50 -3.38
C GLU A 95 -16.14 3.00 -3.94
N THR A 96 -15.38 3.79 -3.18
CA THR A 96 -14.17 4.43 -3.68
C THR A 96 -13.10 3.41 -4.11
N ILE A 97 -12.48 3.66 -5.26
CA ILE A 97 -11.22 3.05 -5.67
C ILE A 97 -10.16 4.16 -5.71
N SER A 98 -9.06 3.97 -4.98
CA SER A 98 -7.95 4.92 -4.92
C SER A 98 -6.74 4.42 -5.66
N TYR A 99 -6.12 5.31 -6.44
CA TYR A 99 -4.84 5.09 -7.11
C TYR A 99 -3.75 5.87 -6.40
N ILE A 100 -2.68 5.20 -6.02
CA ILE A 100 -1.55 5.76 -5.28
C ILE A 100 -0.32 5.72 -6.16
N GLY A 101 0.36 6.86 -6.36
CA GLY A 101 1.59 6.91 -7.15
C GLY A 101 2.75 6.18 -6.46
N THR A 102 3.51 5.37 -7.19
CA THR A 102 4.57 4.50 -6.61
C THR A 102 5.95 4.71 -7.22
N ASP A 103 6.18 5.80 -7.93
CA ASP A 103 7.45 6.08 -8.61
C ASP A 103 8.11 7.38 -8.08
N PRO A 104 8.85 7.30 -6.96
CA PRO A 104 9.56 8.43 -6.38
C PRO A 104 10.80 8.89 -7.17
N GLU A 105 11.17 8.20 -8.25
CA GLU A 105 12.35 8.58 -9.06
C GLU A 105 11.94 9.47 -10.23
N LYS A 106 10.98 9.02 -11.05
CA LYS A 106 10.57 9.73 -12.28
C LYS A 106 9.27 10.52 -12.12
N ASN A 107 8.41 10.16 -11.17
CA ASN A 107 7.11 10.78 -10.93
C ASN A 107 7.00 11.35 -9.50
N LYS A 108 8.07 12.03 -9.04
CA LYS A 108 8.24 12.56 -7.67
C LYS A 108 7.04 13.32 -7.12
N GLN A 109 6.39 14.12 -7.96
CA GLN A 109 5.24 14.93 -7.58
C GLN A 109 4.01 14.10 -7.18
N HIS A 110 3.93 12.85 -7.67
CA HIS A 110 2.82 11.90 -7.50
C HIS A 110 3.12 10.79 -6.50
N ALA A 111 4.40 10.51 -6.25
CA ALA A 111 4.82 9.43 -5.36
C ALA A 111 4.18 9.58 -3.97
N TRP A 112 3.64 8.48 -3.47
CA TRP A 112 3.07 8.36 -2.11
C TRP A 112 1.89 9.30 -1.88
N LYS A 113 1.10 9.56 -2.92
CA LYS A 113 -0.14 10.35 -2.84
C LYS A 113 -1.26 9.60 -3.54
N VAL A 114 -2.48 9.73 -3.02
CA VAL A 114 -3.68 9.39 -3.78
C VAL A 114 -3.81 10.37 -4.94
N VAL A 115 -3.55 9.90 -6.17
CA VAL A 115 -3.53 10.73 -7.38
C VAL A 115 -4.86 10.75 -8.11
N GLN A 116 -5.70 9.74 -7.87
CA GLN A 116 -7.03 9.64 -8.44
C GLN A 116 -7.94 8.82 -7.52
N LYS A 117 -9.21 9.22 -7.50
CA LYS A 117 -10.31 8.44 -6.95
C LYS A 117 -11.37 8.26 -8.03
N VAL A 118 -11.96 7.08 -8.09
CA VAL A 118 -13.12 6.77 -8.92
C VAL A 118 -14.12 5.97 -8.11
N ASP A 119 -15.36 5.93 -8.56
CA ASP A 119 -16.39 5.11 -7.94
C ASP A 119 -16.40 3.72 -8.60
N GLY A 120 -16.34 2.69 -7.76
CA GLY A 120 -16.57 1.31 -8.13
C GLY A 120 -18.06 0.97 -8.17
N GLN A 121 -18.39 -0.32 -8.04
CA GLN A 121 -19.78 -0.79 -8.11
C GLN A 121 -20.61 -0.49 -6.86
N GLY A 122 -19.96 -0.16 -5.74
CA GLY A 122 -20.59 -0.02 -4.41
C GLY A 122 -19.60 -0.32 -3.30
N GLY A 123 -20.03 -0.12 -2.05
CA GLY A 123 -19.30 -0.61 -0.87
C GLY A 123 -19.27 -2.14 -0.80
N GLY A 124 -18.48 -2.69 0.12
CA GLY A 124 -18.31 -4.14 0.29
C GLY A 124 -17.22 -4.76 -0.60
N SER A 125 -16.40 -3.96 -1.27
CA SER A 125 -15.33 -4.49 -2.12
C SER A 125 -14.21 -5.11 -1.27
N LEU A 126 -13.78 -6.32 -1.66
CA LEU A 126 -12.72 -7.08 -0.98
C LEU A 126 -11.42 -7.18 -1.77
N PHE A 127 -11.50 -7.10 -3.11
CA PHE A 127 -10.35 -7.34 -3.97
C PHE A 127 -10.39 -6.43 -5.19
N ILE A 128 -9.20 -6.03 -5.63
CA ILE A 128 -8.97 -5.38 -6.91
C ILE A 128 -7.88 -6.16 -7.66
N LYS A 129 -7.98 -6.24 -8.99
CA LYS A 129 -7.04 -7.00 -9.80
C LYS A 129 -6.79 -6.36 -11.16
N THR A 130 -5.61 -6.65 -11.69
CA THR A 130 -5.14 -6.29 -13.03
C THR A 130 -4.01 -7.25 -13.43
N HIS A 131 -3.57 -7.16 -14.68
CA HIS A 131 -2.40 -7.85 -15.22
C HIS A 131 -1.65 -6.91 -16.18
N PRO A 132 -0.30 -7.02 -16.27
CA PRO A 132 0.49 -6.31 -17.28
C PRO A 132 0.04 -6.53 -18.72
#